data_AF-A0A8K0VNY8-F1
#
_entry.id   AF-A0A8K0VNY8-F1
#
_cell.length_a   1.000
_cell.length_b   1.000
_cell.length_c   1.000
_cell.angle_alpha   90.00
_cell.angle_beta   90.00
_cell.angle_gamma   90.00
#
_symmetry.space_group_name_H-M   'P 1'
#
loop_
_entity.id
_entity.type
_entity.pdbx_description
1 polymer ?
#
loop_
_entity_poly.entity_id
_entity_poly.type
_entity_poly.pdbx_seq_one_letter_code
_entity_poly.pdbx_strand_id
1 'polypeptide(L)'
;MTPLISASASGHLEVVKLLLKKGADLAVTDKEGWTPLNSAAGNGHLEVVKLLLERGADLAVADNDGWTPLNSAAGNGHLEVVKLLLERGADLAVADNDGWTPLNSAAGNGHLEVVKLLLERGADL
;
A
#
# COMPACT_ATOMS: atom_id res chain seq x y z
N MET A 1 2.29 -3.98 16.56
CA MET A 1 1.21 -4.57 15.73
C MET A 1 -0.11 -4.43 16.48
N THR A 2 -1.05 -3.66 15.92
CA THR A 2 -2.39 -3.44 16.49
C THR A 2 -3.41 -4.42 15.87
N PRO A 3 -4.60 -4.60 16.46
CA PRO A 3 -5.66 -5.40 15.84
C PRO A 3 -6.06 -4.90 14.45
N LEU A 4 -6.02 -3.58 14.22
CA LEU A 4 -6.35 -2.99 12.92
C LEU A 4 -5.30 -3.35 11.86
N ILE A 5 -4.01 -3.27 12.20
CA ILE A 5 -2.92 -3.69 11.30
C ILE A 5 -3.06 -5.17 10.95
N SER A 6 -3.24 -6.04 11.96
CA SER A 6 -3.36 -7.48 11.75
C SER A 6 -4.58 -7.84 10.88
N ALA A 7 -5.76 -7.28 11.17
CA ALA A 7 -6.96 -7.50 10.36
C ALA A 7 -6.79 -6.99 8.92
N SER A 8 -6.05 -5.89 8.73
CA SER A 8 -5.78 -5.32 7.41
C SER A 8 -4.81 -6.17 6.60
N ALA A 9 -3.74 -6.67 7.23
CA ALA A 9 -2.79 -7.62 6.64
C ALA A 9 -3.46 -8.94 6.21
N SER A 10 -4.48 -9.39 6.96
CA SER A 10 -5.24 -10.61 6.67
C SER A 10 -6.48 -10.40 5.78
N GLY A 11 -6.76 -9.17 5.34
CA GLY A 11 -7.89 -8.90 4.45
C GLY A 11 -9.28 -9.04 5.11
N HIS A 12 -9.36 -9.01 6.43
CA HIS A 12 -10.60 -9.24 7.18
C HIS A 12 -11.49 -8.00 7.22
N LEU A 13 -12.10 -7.68 6.07
CA LEU A 13 -12.86 -6.44 5.84
C LEU A 13 -13.87 -6.12 6.93
N GLU A 14 -14.69 -7.08 7.37
CA GLU A 14 -15.72 -6.84 8.38
C GLU A 14 -15.12 -6.54 9.77
N VAL A 15 -13.97 -7.13 10.09
CA VAL A 15 -13.22 -6.82 11.31
C VAL A 15 -12.63 -5.41 11.23
N VAL A 16 -12.04 -5.04 10.09
CA VAL A 16 -11.54 -3.68 9.84
C VAL A 16 -12.66 -2.65 9.99
N LYS A 17 -13.84 -2.88 9.39
CA LYS A 17 -15.02 -2.02 9.53
C LYS A 17 -15.42 -1.84 10.99
N LEU A 18 -15.48 -2.93 11.75
CA LEU A 18 -15.84 -2.90 13.17
C LEU A 18 -14.84 -2.10 14.00
N LEU A 19 -13.53 -2.34 13.81
CA LEU A 19 -12.47 -1.65 14.53
C LEU A 19 -12.48 -0.14 14.25
N LEU A 20 -12.62 0.27 12.99
CA LEU A 20 -12.74 1.68 12.63
C LEU A 20 -14.00 2.33 13.21
N LYS A 21 -15.13 1.61 13.22
CA LYS A 21 -16.37 2.08 13.88
C LYS A 21 -16.20 2.27 15.39
N LYS A 22 -15.26 1.54 16.01
CA LYS A 22 -14.90 1.67 17.44
C LYS A 22 -13.79 2.70 17.70
N GLY A 23 -13.38 3.46 16.69
CA GLY A 23 -12.39 4.54 16.83
C GLY A 23 -10.95 4.05 16.80
N ALA A 24 -10.66 2.91 16.16
CA ALA A 24 -9.29 2.52 15.89
C ALA A 24 -8.60 3.60 15.03
N ASP A 25 -7.39 3.99 15.45
CA ASP A 25 -6.59 5.00 14.77
C ASP A 25 -5.94 4.43 13.51
N LEU A 26 -6.04 5.16 12.40
CA LEU A 26 -5.49 4.81 11.08
C LEU A 26 -3.99 5.12 10.99
N ALA A 27 -3.47 6.03 11.81
CA ALA A 27 -2.07 6.47 11.79
C ALA A 27 -1.14 5.57 12.61
N VAL A 28 -1.66 4.51 13.23
CA VAL A 28 -0.85 3.55 13.99
C VAL A 28 0.12 2.81 13.07
N THR A 29 1.33 2.61 13.56
CA THR A 29 2.35 1.79 12.90
C THR A 29 2.72 0.58 13.78
N ASP A 30 3.22 -0.48 13.16
CA ASP A 30 3.90 -1.55 13.90
C ASP A 30 5.40 -1.25 14.07
N LYS A 31 6.19 -2.26 14.46
CA LYS A 31 7.62 -2.07 14.75
C LYS A 31 8.43 -1.75 13.49
N GLU A 32 7.94 -2.18 12.33
CA GLU A 32 8.58 -1.95 11.04
C GLU A 32 8.06 -0.66 10.38
N GLY A 33 7.21 0.11 11.07
CA GLY A 33 6.63 1.33 10.50
C GLY A 33 5.39 1.08 9.64
N TRP A 34 4.87 -0.15 9.57
CA TRP A 34 3.75 -0.47 8.69
C TRP A 34 2.42 0.06 9.24
N THR A 35 1.74 0.86 8.43
CA THR A 35 0.35 1.28 8.67
C THR A 35 -0.64 0.17 8.28
N PRO A 36 -1.92 0.25 8.70
CA PRO A 36 -2.97 -0.62 8.16
C PRO A 36 -3.04 -0.60 6.62
N LEU A 37 -2.80 0.57 6.01
CA LEU A 37 -2.82 0.73 4.55
C LEU A 37 -1.64 0.03 3.89
N ASN A 38 -0.42 0.17 4.42
CA ASN A 38 0.76 -0.56 3.94
C ASN A 38 0.51 -2.06 3.99
N SER A 39 0.00 -2.56 5.12
CA SER A 39 -0.27 -4.00 5.30
C SER A 39 -1.33 -4.51 4.33
N ALA A 40 -2.42 -3.78 4.12
CA ALA A 40 -3.45 -4.19 3.16
C ALA A 40 -2.95 -4.13 1.72
N ALA A 41 -2.19 -3.08 1.37
CA ALA A 41 -1.68 -2.86 0.02
C ALA A 41 -0.63 -3.89 -0.38
N GLY A 42 0.36 -4.13 0.49
CA GLY A 42 1.41 -5.12 0.28
C GLY A 42 0.91 -6.57 0.27
N ASN A 43 -0.29 -6.86 0.78
CA ASN A 43 -0.91 -8.18 0.72
C ASN A 43 -2.05 -8.28 -0.32
N GLY A 44 -2.32 -7.22 -1.09
CA GLY A 44 -3.27 -7.25 -2.21
C GLY A 44 -4.75 -7.18 -1.82
N HIS A 45 -5.08 -6.74 -0.60
CA HIS A 45 -6.45 -6.72 -0.08
C HIS A 45 -7.23 -5.50 -0.55
N LEU A 46 -7.61 -5.48 -1.83
CA LEU A 46 -8.24 -4.34 -2.51
C LEU A 46 -9.40 -3.71 -1.72
N GLU A 47 -10.33 -4.51 -1.22
CA GLU A 47 -11.50 -3.97 -0.51
C GLU A 47 -11.15 -3.35 0.84
N VAL A 48 -10.09 -3.84 1.50
CA VAL A 48 -9.57 -3.20 2.71
C VAL A 48 -8.86 -1.91 2.37
N VAL A 49 -8.04 -1.89 1.30
CA VAL A 49 -7.38 -0.66 0.80
C VAL A 49 -8.41 0.42 0.48
N LYS A 50 -9.47 0.09 -0.27
CA LYS A 50 -10.58 1.01 -0.58
C LYS A 50 -11.18 1.61 0.69
N LEU A 51 -11.53 0.76 1.65
CA LEU A 51 -12.13 1.19 2.91
C LEU A 51 -11.19 2.10 3.71
N LEU A 52 -9.91 1.74 3.85
CA LEU A 52 -8.96 2.54 4.62
C LEU A 52 -8.78 3.94 4.00
N LEU A 53 -8.67 4.02 2.68
CA LEU A 53 -8.58 5.29 1.95
C LEU A 53 -9.87 6.12 2.07
N GLU A 54 -11.05 5.50 1.99
CA GLU A 54 -12.34 6.17 2.23
C GLU A 54 -12.46 6.75 3.64
N ARG A 55 -11.73 6.18 4.61
CA ARG A 55 -11.66 6.65 5.99
C ARG A 55 -10.52 7.64 6.25
N GLY A 56 -9.79 8.03 5.20
CA GLY A 56 -8.75 9.04 5.27
C GLY A 56 -7.38 8.51 5.69
N ALA A 57 -7.10 7.22 5.46
CA ALA A 57 -5.73 6.71 5.62
C ALA A 57 -4.78 7.45 4.66
N ASP A 58 -3.61 7.84 5.17
CA ASP A 58 -2.60 8.55 4.40
C ASP A 58 -1.81 7.57 3.51
N LEU A 59 -1.81 7.84 2.21
CA LEU A 59 -1.15 7.03 1.19
C LEU A 59 0.35 7.33 1.02
N ALA A 60 0.88 8.34 1.72
CA ALA A 60 2.28 8.76 1.64
C ALA A 60 3.14 8.22 2.81
N VAL A 61 2.53 7.55 3.79
CA VAL A 61 3.27 7.05 4.96
C VAL A 61 4.15 5.86 4.57
N ALA A 62 5.45 6.12 4.52
CA ALA A 62 6.46 5.10 4.34
C ALA A 62 6.71 4.32 5.63
N ASP A 63 7.03 3.04 5.48
CA ASP A 63 7.55 2.21 6.57
C ASP A 63 9.03 2.56 6.90
N ASN A 64 9.65 1.81 7.80
CA ASN A 64 11.03 2.08 8.22
C ASN A 64 12.06 1.90 7.08
N ASP A 65 11.73 1.14 6.05
CA ASP A 65 12.57 0.90 4.88
C ASP A 65 12.30 1.92 3.76
N GLY A 66 11.39 2.87 3.97
CA GLY A 66 11.01 3.87 2.97
C GLY A 66 9.90 3.39 2.03
N TRP A 67 9.28 2.24 2.28
CA TRP A 67 8.23 1.70 1.42
C TRP A 67 6.88 2.35 1.70
N THR A 68 6.35 3.05 0.70
CA THR A 68 4.97 3.53 0.66
C THR A 68 3.99 2.39 0.35
N PRO A 69 2.67 2.56 0.55
CA PRO A 69 1.70 1.55 0.12
C PRO A 69 1.82 1.19 -1.36
N LEU A 70 2.19 2.16 -2.21
CA LEU A 70 2.40 1.94 -3.64
C LEU A 70 3.65 1.08 -3.90
N ASN A 71 4.76 1.34 -3.19
CA ASN A 71 5.96 0.49 -3.26
C ASN A 71 5.61 -0.96 -2.89
N SER A 72 4.91 -1.17 -1.76
CA SER A 72 4.54 -2.52 -1.32
C SER A 72 3.62 -3.24 -2.30
N ALA A 73 2.59 -2.56 -2.82
CA ALA A 73 1.67 -3.16 -3.79
C ALA A 73 2.35 -3.47 -5.12
N ALA A 74 3.25 -2.59 -5.58
CA ALA A 74 3.96 -2.75 -6.84
C ALA A 74 5.01 -3.87 -6.76
N GLY A 75 5.82 -3.87 -5.70
CA GLY A 75 6.83 -4.88 -5.43
C GLY A 75 6.27 -6.29 -5.23
N ASN A 76 5.01 -6.42 -4.79
CA ASN A 76 4.33 -7.71 -4.64
C ASN A 76 3.34 -8.05 -5.79
N GLY A 77 3.27 -7.20 -6.83
CA GLY A 77 2.53 -7.52 -8.06
C GLY A 77 1.01 -7.35 -7.97
N HIS A 78 0.51 -6.57 -7.00
CA HIS A 78 -0.93 -6.40 -6.76
C HIS A 78 -1.54 -5.32 -7.69
N LEU A 79 -1.69 -5.65 -8.97
CA LEU A 79 -2.11 -4.73 -10.03
C LEU A 79 -3.34 -3.87 -9.69
N GLU A 80 -4.41 -4.47 -9.18
CA GLU A 80 -5.65 -3.73 -8.87
C GLU A 80 -5.49 -2.77 -7.69
N VAL A 81 -4.62 -3.11 -6.74
CA VAL A 81 -4.26 -2.19 -5.65
C VAL A 81 -3.41 -1.04 -6.18
N VAL A 82 -2.44 -1.32 -7.05
CA VAL A 82 -1.60 -0.30 -7.70
C VAL A 82 -2.47 0.69 -8.50
N LYS A 83 -3.41 0.19 -9.31
CA LYS A 83 -4.36 1.04 -10.05
C LYS A 83 -5.10 1.98 -9.13
N LEU A 84 -5.69 1.44 -8.06
CA LEU A 84 -6.45 2.21 -7.08
C LEU A 84 -5.59 3.26 -6.38
N LEU A 85 -4.39 2.92 -5.92
CA LEU A 85 -3.51 3.86 -5.24
C LEU A 85 -3.12 5.03 -6.15
N LEU A 86 -2.79 4.74 -7.41
CA LEU A 86 -2.48 5.78 -8.41
C LEU A 86 -3.71 6.65 -8.73
N GLU A 87 -4.92 6.07 -8.82
CA GLU A 87 -6.16 6.83 -8.98
C GLU A 87 -6.45 7.76 -7.79
N ARG A 88 -5.96 7.42 -6.60
CA ARG A 88 -6.06 8.24 -5.39
C ARG A 88 -4.89 9.23 -5.23
N GLY A 89 -3.99 9.30 -6.22
CA GLY A 89 -2.91 10.27 -6.25
C GLY A 89 -1.64 9.84 -5.51
N ALA A 90 -1.40 8.53 -5.34
CA ALA A 90 -0.11 8.07 -4.84
C ALA A 90 1.03 8.47 -5.79
N ASP A 91 2.12 8.96 -5.19
CA ASP A 91 3.31 9.38 -5.94
C ASP A 91 4.14 8.16 -6.38
N LEU A 92 4.28 8.01 -7.69
CA LEU A 92 4.99 6.90 -8.33
C LEU A 92 6.51 7.09 -8.37
N ALA A 93 7.04 8.22 -7.92
CA ALA A 93 8.47 8.53 -7.90
C ALA A 93 9.12 8.35 -6.52
N VAL A 94 8.35 7.98 -5.48
CA VAL A 94 8.89 7.83 -4.13
C VAL A 94 9.78 6.60 -4.04
N ALA A 95 11.09 6.86 -3.96
CA ALA A 95 12.09 5.84 -3.73
C ALA A 95 12.16 5.42 -2.25
N ASP A 96 12.39 4.14 -2.02
CA ASP A 96 12.72 3.60 -0.70
C ASP A 96 14.15 3.98 -0.26
N ASN A 97 14.58 3.47 0.90
CA ASN A 97 15.90 3.77 1.46
C ASN A 97 17.07 3.26 0.59
N ASP A 98 16.84 2.27 -0.28
CA ASP A 98 17.82 1.73 -1.23
C ASP A 98 17.75 2.43 -2.60
N GLY A 99 16.89 3.44 -2.74
CA GLY A 99 16.70 4.18 -3.98
C GLY A 99 15.75 3.51 -4.97
N TRP A 100 15.00 2.47 -4.55
CA TRP A 100 14.06 1.76 -5.42
C TRP A 100 12.71 2.47 -5.46
N THR A 101 12.29 2.86 -6.67
CA THR A 101 10.93 3.34 -6.94
C THR A 101 9.95 2.16 -7.07
N PRO A 102 8.63 2.41 -7.09
CA PRO A 102 7.64 1.36 -7.36
C PRO A 102 7.92 0.60 -8.67
N LEU A 103 8.47 1.29 -9.68
CA LEU A 103 8.85 0.67 -10.94
C LEU A 103 10.04 -0.26 -10.78
N ASN A 104 11.08 0.14 -10.05
CA ASN A 104 12.24 -0.71 -9.77
C ASN A 104 11.81 -1.99 -9.04
N SER A 105 10.96 -1.87 -8.02
CA SER A 105 10.45 -3.01 -7.24
C SER A 105 9.61 -3.96 -8.10
N ALA A 106 8.67 -3.43 -8.89
CA ALA A 106 7.85 -4.25 -9.79
C ALA A 106 8.70 -4.96 -10.87
N ALA A 107 9.71 -4.27 -11.43
CA ALA A 107 10.60 -4.83 -12.43
C ALA A 107 11.54 -5.90 -11.85
N GLY A 108 12.16 -5.62 -10.71
CA GLY A 108 13.06 -6.55 -10.01
C GLY A 108 12.39 -7.86 -9.61
N ASN A 109 11.10 -7.80 -9.27
CA ASN A 109 10.30 -8.97 -8.90
C ASN A 109 9.52 -9.59 -10.08
N GLY A 110 9.66 -9.07 -11.29
CA GLY A 110 9.10 -9.66 -12.51
C GLY A 110 7.59 -9.44 -12.72
N HIS A 111 7.01 -8.40 -12.13
CA HIS A 111 5.58 -8.10 -12.22
C HIS A 111 5.22 -7.30 -13.48
N LEU A 112 5.26 -7.96 -14.64
CA LEU A 112 5.11 -7.35 -15.97
C LEU A 112 3.89 -6.41 -16.10
N GLU A 113 2.71 -6.81 -15.63
CA GLU A 113 1.50 -5.99 -15.78
C GLU A 113 1.53 -4.74 -14.89
N VAL A 114 2.18 -4.81 -13.73
CA VAL A 114 2.42 -3.64 -12.88
C VAL A 114 3.41 -2.69 -13.54
N VAL A 115 4.50 -3.23 -14.10
CA VAL A 115 5.50 -2.44 -14.85
C VAL A 115 4.85 -1.68 -16.01
N LYS A 116 4.04 -2.37 -16.84
CA LYS A 116 3.29 -1.73 -17.93
C LYS A 116 2.42 -0.59 -17.42
N LEU A 117 1.64 -0.84 -16.38
CA LEU A 117 0.78 0.18 -15.79
C LEU A 117 1.57 1.38 -15.27
N LEU A 118 2.68 1.17 -14.56
CA LEU A 118 3.50 2.27 -14.02
C LEU A 118 4.11 3.12 -15.15
N LEU A 119 4.61 2.49 -16.22
CA LEU A 119 5.11 3.19 -17.41
C LEU A 119 4.00 3.96 -18.14
N GLU A 120 2.82 3.38 -18.29
CA GLU A 120 1.64 4.07 -18.85
C GLU A 120 1.23 5.29 -18.03
N ARG A 121 1.50 5.26 -16.72
CA ARG A 121 1.22 6.37 -15.78
C ARG A 121 2.38 7.36 -15.67
N GLY A 122 3.46 7.16 -16.43
CA GLY A 122 4.58 8.09 -16.53
C GLY A 122 5.70 7.87 -15.53
N ALA A 123 5.86 6.67 -14.97
CA ALA A 123 7.06 6.33 -14.20
C ALA A 123 8.32 6.41 -15.07
N ASP A 124 9.39 6.93 -14.49
CA ASP A 124 10.69 7.10 -15.16
C ASP A 124 11.51 5.79 -15.16
N LEU A 125 12.30 5.57 -16.20
CA LEU A 125 13.10 4.35 -16.45
C LEU A 125 14.50 4.41 -15.85
#